data_AF-A0A2T6ZMJ1-F1
#
_entry.id   AF-A0A2T6ZMJ1-F1
#
_cell.length_a   1.000
_cell.length_b   1.000
_cell.length_c   1.000
_cell.angle_alpha   90.00
_cell.angle_beta   90.00
_cell.angle_gamma   90.00
#
_symmetry.space_group_name_H-M   'P 1'
#
loop_
_entity.id
_entity.type
_entity.pdbx_description
1 polymer ?
#
loop_
_entity_poly.entity_id
_entity_poly.type
_entity_poly.pdbx_seq_one_letter_code
_entity_poly.pdbx_strand_id
1 'polypeptide(L)'
;MAHSEDKKTALHKAVWYEHLGVLRVLLDKGANIHARATHGYTVLHFVAIGTRNSSEAIARFLLDRGADPDVQNEHKVTPLHLVVQQTSANLVAIAKLFLEKGAKRNPRNGSGDTPLHHATRFGRKEMVKLLLDSGADINALDYFGDTALHIAIERHNEPCAKILLAYGADPYVKSCSGNTVWDWVHSGAMWESQEDVIMAERLAKMMGKMCFGKGSQGRRCERERERRSITAG
;
A
#
# COMPACT_ATOMS: atom_id res chain seq x y z
N MET A 1 25.86 13.89 18.28
CA MET A 1 24.41 13.98 18.08
C MET A 1 24.17 15.12 17.10
N ALA A 2 23.93 14.82 15.83
CA ALA A 2 23.74 15.84 14.81
C ALA A 2 22.37 16.50 15.05
N HIS A 3 22.36 17.78 15.39
CA HIS A 3 21.18 18.62 15.32
C HIS A 3 20.82 18.77 13.83
N SER A 4 20.00 17.87 13.28
CA SER A 4 19.29 18.20 12.05
C SER A 4 18.32 19.33 12.41
N GLU A 5 18.59 20.55 11.96
CA GLU A 5 17.65 21.67 12.07
C GLU A 5 16.35 21.29 11.38
N ASP A 6 15.38 20.81 12.16
CA ASP A 6 14.06 20.51 11.68
C ASP A 6 13.42 21.81 11.19
N LYS A 7 13.21 21.97 9.87
CA LYS A 7 12.51 23.11 9.26
C LYS A 7 11.00 23.13 9.57
N LYS A 8 10.61 22.61 10.74
CA LYS A 8 9.23 22.49 11.20
C LYS A 8 8.71 23.85 11.67
N THR A 9 7.78 24.41 10.91
CA THR A 9 7.00 25.59 11.34
C THR A 9 6.16 25.28 12.59
N ALA A 10 5.69 26.32 13.27
CA ALA A 10 4.74 26.17 14.38
C ALA A 10 3.49 25.36 13.98
N LEU A 11 3.06 25.48 12.72
CA LEU A 11 1.94 24.74 12.17
C LEU A 11 2.19 23.23 12.14
N HIS A 12 3.38 22.79 11.69
CA HIS A 12 3.76 21.37 11.72
C HIS A 12 3.79 20.80 13.14
N LYS A 13 4.31 21.58 14.09
CA LYS A 13 4.35 21.18 15.51
C LYS A 13 2.92 21.07 16.07
N ALA A 14 2.04 22.02 15.76
CA ALA A 14 0.65 21.97 16.21
C ALA A 14 -0.10 20.73 15.70
N VAL A 15 0.16 20.31 14.45
CA VAL A 15 -0.37 19.04 13.91
C VAL A 15 0.22 17.83 14.62
N TRP A 16 1.56 17.78 14.77
CA TRP A 16 2.25 16.65 15.42
C TRP A 16 1.79 16.40 16.86
N TYR A 17 1.50 17.49 17.61
CA TYR A 17 0.99 17.40 18.98
C TYR A 17 -0.54 17.39 19.05
N GLU A 18 -1.25 17.39 17.92
CA GLU A 18 -2.71 17.35 17.79
C GLU A 18 -3.46 18.50 18.49
N HIS A 19 -2.88 19.69 18.49
CA HIS A 19 -3.48 20.87 19.10
C HIS A 19 -4.35 21.64 18.11
N LEU A 20 -5.56 21.15 17.84
CA LEU A 20 -6.50 21.78 16.90
C LEU A 20 -6.79 23.26 17.23
N GLY A 21 -6.85 23.63 18.52
CA GLY A 21 -7.02 25.02 18.94
C GLY A 21 -5.85 25.92 18.52
N VAL A 22 -4.62 25.46 18.74
CA VAL A 22 -3.40 26.18 18.32
C VAL A 22 -3.34 26.25 16.80
N LEU A 23 -3.65 25.14 16.12
CA LEU A 23 -3.69 25.07 14.66
C LEU A 23 -4.65 26.11 14.06
N ARG A 24 -5.85 26.25 14.65
CA ARG A 24 -6.85 27.25 14.24
C ARG A 24 -6.30 28.66 14.37
N VAL A 25 -5.78 29.01 15.54
CA VAL A 25 -5.22 30.35 15.79
C VAL A 25 -4.07 30.65 14.84
N LEU A 26 -3.18 29.69 14.57
CA LEU A 26 -2.06 29.89 13.64
C LEU A 26 -2.54 30.19 12.22
N LEU A 27 -3.49 29.41 11.69
CA LEU A 27 -4.03 29.67 10.35
C LEU A 27 -4.84 30.97 10.28
N ASP A 28 -5.59 31.30 11.32
CA ASP A 28 -6.36 32.55 11.39
C ASP A 28 -5.43 33.78 11.46
N LYS A 29 -4.21 33.61 11.99
CA LYS A 29 -3.13 34.63 11.97
C LYS A 29 -2.31 34.63 10.68
N GLY A 30 -2.71 33.87 9.65
CA GLY A 30 -2.05 33.86 8.35
C GLY A 30 -0.84 32.92 8.23
N ALA A 31 -0.72 31.90 9.09
CA ALA A 31 0.30 30.88 8.89
C ALA A 31 0.13 30.19 7.54
N ASN A 32 1.24 30.01 6.81
CA ASN A 32 1.22 29.35 5.51
C ASN A 32 0.90 27.85 5.64
N ILE A 33 -0.28 27.44 5.18
CA ILE A 33 -0.74 26.05 5.16
C ILE A 33 0.07 25.14 4.22
N HIS A 34 0.72 25.72 3.21
CA HIS A 34 1.56 25.03 2.23
C HIS A 34 3.04 25.01 2.62
N ALA A 35 3.39 25.43 3.84
CA ALA A 35 4.76 25.38 4.32
C ALA A 35 5.30 23.93 4.26
N ARG A 36 6.58 23.80 3.90
CA ARG A 36 7.28 22.52 3.81
C ARG A 36 8.33 22.43 4.90
N ALA A 37 8.26 21.37 5.71
CA ALA A 37 9.29 20.99 6.65
C ALA A 37 10.46 20.28 5.94
N THR A 38 11.38 19.72 6.72
CA THR A 38 12.49 18.90 6.24
C THR A 38 12.00 17.78 5.31
N HIS A 39 12.74 17.47 4.26
CA HIS A 39 12.38 16.49 3.22
C HIS A 39 11.11 16.83 2.42
N GLY A 40 10.63 18.08 2.50
CA GLY A 40 9.46 18.53 1.76
C GLY A 40 8.11 18.11 2.35
N TYR A 41 8.06 17.69 3.63
CA TYR A 41 6.81 17.29 4.26
C TYR A 41 5.88 18.49 4.49
N THR A 42 4.60 18.34 4.15
CA THR A 42 3.54 19.32 4.46
C THR A 42 2.77 18.92 5.71
N VAL A 43 1.92 19.80 6.23
CA VAL A 43 1.03 19.51 7.35
C VAL A 43 0.17 18.26 7.14
N LEU A 44 -0.32 17.98 5.92
CA LEU A 44 -1.09 16.76 5.64
C LEU A 44 -0.25 15.49 5.69
N HIS A 45 1.04 15.56 5.35
CA HIS A 45 1.94 14.43 5.60
C HIS A 45 2.06 14.18 7.10
N PHE A 46 2.23 15.23 7.91
CA PHE A 46 2.28 15.10 9.37
C PHE A 46 0.99 14.50 9.96
N VAL A 47 -0.18 14.79 9.38
CA VAL A 47 -1.43 14.14 9.76
C VAL A 47 -1.39 12.63 9.43
N ALA A 48 -0.87 12.25 8.26
CA ALA A 48 -0.81 10.86 7.83
C ALA A 48 0.12 9.96 8.68
N ILE A 49 1.14 10.55 9.31
CA ILE A 49 2.03 9.89 10.29
C ILE A 49 1.53 10.00 11.74
N GLY A 50 0.53 10.84 12.01
CA GLY A 50 -0.03 11.04 13.35
C GLY A 50 -0.81 9.80 13.82
N THR A 51 -0.48 9.31 15.02
CA THR A 51 -0.99 8.02 15.52
C THR A 51 -2.17 8.12 16.48
N ARG A 52 -2.70 9.32 16.77
CA ARG A 52 -3.75 9.49 17.77
C ARG A 52 -5.10 9.89 17.17
N ASN A 53 -6.10 9.93 18.04
CA ASN A 53 -7.51 9.92 17.67
C ASN A 53 -7.99 11.23 17.03
N SER A 54 -7.29 12.36 17.21
CA SER A 54 -7.77 13.67 16.72
C SER A 54 -7.33 13.98 15.29
N SER A 55 -6.53 13.10 14.67
CA SER A 55 -5.97 13.29 13.33
C SER A 55 -7.03 13.49 12.24
N GLU A 56 -8.23 12.89 12.36
CA GLU A 56 -9.31 13.09 11.39
C GLU A 56 -9.86 14.53 11.42
N ALA A 57 -10.12 15.08 12.61
CA ALA A 57 -10.63 16.45 12.75
C ALA A 57 -9.62 17.47 12.22
N ILE A 58 -8.32 17.23 12.46
CA ILE A 58 -7.24 18.05 11.93
C ILE A 58 -7.14 17.91 10.41
N ALA A 59 -7.19 16.69 9.85
CA ALA A 59 -7.21 16.45 8.41
C ALA A 59 -8.34 17.25 7.75
N ARG A 60 -9.56 17.12 8.27
CA ARG A 60 -10.76 17.78 7.74
C ARG A 60 -10.59 19.30 7.76
N PHE A 61 -10.18 19.84 8.90
CA PHE A 61 -9.95 21.27 9.03
C PHE A 61 -8.89 21.81 8.07
N LEU A 62 -7.78 21.09 7.88
CA LEU A 62 -6.73 21.49 6.94
C LEU A 62 -7.21 21.46 5.49
N LEU A 63 -7.94 20.41 5.08
CA LEU A 63 -8.49 20.30 3.74
C LEU A 63 -9.55 21.38 3.47
N ASP A 64 -10.41 21.67 4.45
CA ASP A 64 -11.41 22.75 4.36
C ASP A 64 -10.77 24.14 4.27
N ARG A 65 -9.53 24.29 4.79
CA ARG A 65 -8.71 25.51 4.67
C ARG A 65 -7.85 25.53 3.40
N GLY A 66 -8.02 24.57 2.49
CA GLY A 66 -7.34 24.53 1.19
C GLY A 66 -5.98 23.84 1.18
N ALA A 67 -5.66 23.01 2.18
CA ALA A 67 -4.46 22.17 2.10
C ALA A 67 -4.58 21.19 0.92
N ASP A 68 -3.55 21.13 0.08
CA ASP A 68 -3.51 20.24 -1.09
C ASP A 68 -3.10 18.80 -0.67
N PRO A 69 -3.99 17.80 -0.84
CA PRO A 69 -3.71 16.41 -0.46
C PRO A 69 -2.77 15.67 -1.42
N ASP A 70 -2.46 16.24 -2.58
CA ASP A 70 -1.63 15.60 -3.62
C ASP A 70 -0.17 16.05 -3.59
N VAL A 71 0.19 16.93 -2.65
CA VAL A 71 1.56 17.43 -2.55
C VAL A 71 2.52 16.27 -2.36
N GLN A 72 3.54 16.22 -3.22
CA GLN A 72 4.63 15.28 -3.12
C GLN A 72 5.77 15.84 -2.26
N ASN A 73 6.32 15.03 -1.35
CA ASN A 73 7.56 15.33 -0.65
C ASN A 73 8.78 15.08 -1.57
N GLU A 74 10.01 15.23 -1.07
CA GLU A 74 11.23 15.03 -1.86
C GLU A 74 11.39 13.60 -2.43
N HIS A 75 10.73 12.61 -1.84
CA HIS A 75 10.68 11.23 -2.32
C HIS A 75 9.48 10.94 -3.23
N LYS A 76 8.80 11.98 -3.71
CA LYS A 76 7.55 11.89 -4.49
C LYS A 76 6.38 11.22 -3.75
N VAL A 77 6.48 11.06 -2.43
CA VAL A 77 5.45 10.45 -1.59
C VAL A 77 4.39 11.50 -1.30
N THR A 78 3.11 11.14 -1.43
CA THR A 78 1.97 11.98 -1.05
C THR A 78 1.45 11.60 0.35
N PRO A 79 0.64 12.44 1.02
CA PRO A 79 -0.02 12.08 2.26
C PRO A 79 -0.77 10.73 2.18
N LEU A 80 -1.49 10.48 1.07
CA LEU A 80 -2.23 9.23 0.88
C LEU A 80 -1.33 7.98 0.88
N HIS A 81 -0.10 8.07 0.35
CA HIS A 81 0.87 6.97 0.43
C HIS A 81 1.28 6.66 1.87
N LEU A 82 1.37 7.66 2.75
CA LEU A 82 1.78 7.46 4.15
C LEU A 82 0.65 6.87 5.00
N VAL A 83 -0.60 7.32 4.77
CA VAL A 83 -1.78 6.83 5.51
C VAL A 83 -1.92 5.31 5.37
N VAL A 84 -1.58 4.75 4.21
CA VAL A 84 -1.74 3.32 3.94
C VAL A 84 -0.62 2.45 4.53
N GLN A 85 0.48 3.01 5.05
CA GLN A 85 1.60 2.22 5.60
C GLN A 85 1.35 1.74 7.03
N GLN A 86 0.46 2.42 7.76
CA GLN A 86 0.36 2.32 9.21
C GLN A 86 -0.86 1.52 9.66
N THR A 87 -0.81 0.98 10.88
CA THR A 87 -1.78 -0.04 11.34
C THR A 87 -3.08 0.54 11.93
N SER A 88 -3.08 1.81 12.28
CA SER A 88 -4.14 2.43 13.09
C SER A 88 -5.48 2.56 12.36
N ALA A 89 -6.58 2.21 13.03
CA ALA A 89 -7.92 2.20 12.44
C ALA A 89 -8.41 3.59 11.99
N ASN A 90 -7.98 4.65 12.66
CA ASN A 90 -8.26 6.05 12.31
C ASN A 90 -7.75 6.43 10.91
N LEU A 91 -6.71 5.77 10.42
CA LEU A 91 -6.11 6.06 9.12
C LEU A 91 -7.03 5.66 7.96
N VAL A 92 -7.93 4.70 8.16
CA VAL A 92 -8.98 4.38 7.18
C VAL A 92 -9.88 5.58 6.94
N ALA A 93 -10.28 6.27 8.01
CA ALA A 93 -11.13 7.45 7.91
C ALA A 93 -10.38 8.61 7.25
N ILE A 94 -9.08 8.78 7.53
CA ILE A 94 -8.25 9.83 6.90
C ILE A 94 -8.07 9.55 5.40
N ALA A 95 -7.79 8.30 5.01
CA ALA A 95 -7.68 7.92 3.61
C ALA A 95 -9.00 8.19 2.86
N LYS A 96 -10.14 7.79 3.45
CA LYS A 96 -11.48 8.09 2.93
C LYS A 96 -11.66 9.59 2.73
N LEU A 97 -11.36 10.38 3.75
CA LEU A 97 -11.48 11.83 3.71
C LEU A 97 -10.60 12.46 2.62
N PHE A 98 -9.35 12.01 2.46
CA PHE A 98 -8.47 12.49 1.39
C PHE A 98 -9.07 12.20 0.01
N LEU A 99 -9.58 10.97 -0.21
CA LEU A 99 -10.19 10.56 -1.47
C LEU A 99 -11.50 11.33 -1.75
N GLU A 100 -12.33 11.55 -0.74
CA GLU A 100 -13.55 12.37 -0.81
C GLU A 100 -13.24 13.84 -1.16
N LYS A 101 -12.12 14.37 -0.64
CA LYS A 101 -11.63 15.72 -0.93
C LYS A 101 -10.82 15.83 -2.23
N GLY A 102 -10.86 14.80 -3.07
CA GLY A 102 -10.32 14.84 -4.42
C GLY A 102 -8.85 14.43 -4.56
N ALA A 103 -8.24 13.80 -3.54
CA ALA A 103 -6.90 13.25 -3.70
C ALA A 103 -6.84 12.27 -4.89
N LYS A 104 -5.74 12.35 -5.64
CA LYS A 104 -5.45 11.42 -6.73
C LYS A 104 -5.35 10.01 -6.17
N ARG A 105 -5.96 9.06 -6.89
CA ARG A 105 -5.96 7.63 -6.53
C ARG A 105 -4.66 6.92 -6.94
N ASN A 106 -4.03 7.39 -8.02
CA ASN A 106 -2.85 6.76 -8.62
C ASN A 106 -1.61 7.69 -8.68
N PRO A 107 -1.28 8.50 -7.65
CA PRO A 107 -0.02 9.20 -7.64
C PRO A 107 1.12 8.19 -7.58
N ARG A 108 2.24 8.43 -8.27
CA ARG A 108 3.41 7.55 -8.26
C ARG A 108 4.53 8.16 -7.42
N ASN A 109 5.06 7.38 -6.48
CA ASN A 109 6.20 7.78 -5.65
C ASN A 109 7.56 7.61 -6.36
N GLY A 110 8.66 7.78 -5.62
CA GLY A 110 10.03 7.63 -6.13
C GLY A 110 10.38 6.24 -6.68
N SER A 111 9.62 5.20 -6.33
CA SER A 111 9.73 3.83 -6.83
C SER A 111 8.69 3.48 -7.90
N GLY A 112 7.84 4.45 -8.26
CA GLY A 112 6.74 4.23 -9.19
C GLY A 112 5.50 3.61 -8.54
N ASP A 113 5.55 3.29 -7.24
CA ASP A 113 4.44 2.72 -6.50
C ASP A 113 3.28 3.72 -6.44
N THR A 114 2.06 3.19 -6.53
CA THR A 114 0.83 3.90 -6.15
C THR A 114 0.46 3.60 -4.69
N PRO A 115 -0.52 4.33 -4.09
CA PRO A 115 -1.04 3.98 -2.77
C PRO A 115 -1.55 2.53 -2.67
N LEU A 116 -2.06 1.95 -3.78
CA LEU A 116 -2.52 0.56 -3.83
C LEU A 116 -1.35 -0.43 -3.69
N HIS A 117 -0.20 -0.14 -4.31
CA HIS A 117 1.02 -0.93 -4.16
C HIS A 117 1.50 -0.91 -2.70
N HIS A 118 1.52 0.27 -2.05
CA HIS A 118 1.88 0.39 -0.62
C HIS A 118 0.92 -0.39 0.27
N ALA A 119 -0.40 -0.16 0.13
CA ALA A 119 -1.41 -0.87 0.92
C ALA A 119 -1.26 -2.39 0.82
N THR A 120 -0.96 -2.89 -0.37
CA THR A 120 -0.75 -4.32 -0.62
C THR A 120 0.55 -4.84 -0.01
N ARG A 121 1.65 -4.09 -0.16
CA ARG A 121 2.98 -4.41 0.41
C ARG A 121 2.93 -4.54 1.93
N PHE A 122 2.11 -3.72 2.59
CA PHE A 122 1.94 -3.70 4.04
C PHE A 122 0.81 -4.60 4.57
N GLY A 123 0.14 -5.43 3.74
CA GLY A 123 -0.88 -6.33 4.29
C GLY A 123 -2.24 -5.70 4.55
N ARG A 124 -2.49 -4.46 4.09
CA ARG A 124 -3.58 -3.61 4.57
C ARG A 124 -4.86 -3.83 3.76
N LYS A 125 -5.49 -4.98 3.93
CA LYS A 125 -6.66 -5.42 3.15
C LYS A 125 -7.82 -4.39 3.15
N GLU A 126 -8.07 -3.70 4.27
CA GLU A 126 -9.09 -2.65 4.35
C GLU A 126 -8.71 -1.41 3.52
N MET A 127 -7.43 -1.06 3.45
CA MET A 127 -6.93 0.02 2.59
C MET A 127 -6.99 -0.35 1.12
N VAL A 128 -6.61 -1.59 0.79
CA VAL A 128 -6.73 -2.12 -0.58
C VAL A 128 -8.18 -2.03 -1.03
N LYS A 129 -9.12 -2.52 -0.23
CA LYS A 129 -10.55 -2.43 -0.55
C LYS A 129 -11.01 -0.98 -0.73
N LEU A 130 -10.65 -0.10 0.20
CA LEU A 130 -11.02 1.32 0.13
C LEU A 130 -10.52 2.00 -1.15
N LEU A 131 -9.25 1.78 -1.52
CA LEU A 131 -8.65 2.37 -2.71
C LEU A 131 -9.34 1.86 -3.99
N LEU A 132 -9.64 0.56 -4.05
CA LEU A 132 -10.35 -0.04 -5.17
C LEU A 132 -11.80 0.45 -5.27
N ASP A 133 -12.53 0.48 -4.16
CA ASP A 133 -13.88 1.06 -4.06
C ASP A 133 -13.91 2.52 -4.53
N SER A 134 -12.80 3.23 -4.30
CA SER A 134 -12.64 4.62 -4.73
C SER A 134 -12.25 4.76 -6.20
N GLY A 135 -11.90 3.67 -6.91
CA GLY A 135 -11.49 3.70 -8.32
C GLY A 135 -9.98 3.85 -8.55
N ALA A 136 -9.14 3.34 -7.64
CA ALA A 136 -7.73 3.16 -7.92
C ALA A 136 -7.52 2.18 -9.09
N ASP A 137 -6.48 2.42 -9.87
CA ASP A 137 -6.13 1.55 -10.99
C ASP A 137 -5.50 0.27 -10.45
N ILE A 138 -6.24 -0.84 -10.60
CA ILE A 138 -5.88 -2.15 -10.08
C ILE A 138 -4.67 -2.76 -10.78
N ASN A 139 -4.44 -2.39 -12.04
CA ASN A 139 -3.35 -2.90 -12.88
C ASN A 139 -2.26 -1.84 -13.12
N ALA A 140 -2.24 -0.77 -12.32
CA ALA A 140 -1.15 0.18 -12.33
C ALA A 140 0.18 -0.56 -12.12
N LEU A 141 1.20 -0.15 -12.87
CA LEU A 141 2.54 -0.70 -12.78
C LEU A 141 3.41 0.20 -11.90
N ASP A 142 4.33 -0.38 -11.13
CA ASP A 142 5.47 0.33 -10.55
C ASP A 142 6.64 0.45 -11.54
N TYR A 143 7.84 0.83 -11.10
CA TYR A 143 9.01 0.89 -12.00
C TYR A 143 9.64 -0.47 -12.33
N PHE A 144 9.30 -1.52 -11.57
CA PHE A 144 9.67 -2.91 -11.87
C PHE A 144 8.65 -3.59 -12.78
N GLY A 145 7.59 -2.87 -13.18
CA GLY A 145 6.49 -3.43 -13.96
C GLY A 145 5.56 -4.30 -13.13
N ASP A 146 5.71 -4.29 -11.81
CA ASP A 146 4.88 -5.09 -10.92
C ASP A 146 3.56 -4.37 -10.67
N THR A 147 2.47 -5.15 -10.65
CA THR A 147 1.15 -4.70 -10.19
C THR A 147 1.01 -4.94 -8.70
N ALA A 148 -0.06 -4.39 -8.10
CA ALA A 148 -0.43 -4.74 -6.72
C ALA A 148 -0.58 -6.27 -6.52
N LEU A 149 -1.06 -7.01 -7.54
CA LEU A 149 -1.19 -8.47 -7.44
C LEU A 149 0.17 -9.18 -7.40
N HIS A 150 1.17 -8.72 -8.16
CA HIS A 150 2.54 -9.23 -8.07
C HIS A 150 3.09 -9.06 -6.66
N ILE A 151 2.96 -7.86 -6.08
CA ILE A 151 3.40 -7.56 -4.71
C ILE A 151 2.67 -8.45 -3.67
N ALA A 152 1.36 -8.67 -3.84
CA ALA A 152 0.60 -9.52 -2.91
C ALA A 152 1.16 -10.94 -2.85
N ILE A 153 1.68 -11.45 -3.96
CA ILE A 153 2.22 -12.81 -4.06
C ILE A 153 3.64 -12.89 -3.52
N GLU A 154 4.50 -11.93 -3.89
CA GLU A 154 5.86 -11.78 -3.33
C GLU A 154 5.83 -11.70 -1.80
N ARG A 155 4.79 -11.10 -1.23
CA ARG A 155 4.61 -10.91 0.23
C ARG A 155 3.77 -11.99 0.90
N HIS A 156 3.37 -13.05 0.17
CA HIS A 156 2.49 -14.13 0.64
C HIS A 156 1.18 -13.63 1.29
N ASN A 157 0.66 -12.51 0.80
CA ASN A 157 -0.51 -11.82 1.34
C ASN A 157 -1.78 -12.28 0.64
N GLU A 158 -2.23 -13.49 1.00
CA GLU A 158 -3.47 -14.10 0.48
C GLU A 158 -4.70 -13.18 0.60
N PRO A 159 -4.97 -12.49 1.72
CA PRO A 159 -6.14 -11.63 1.83
C PRO A 159 -6.17 -10.52 0.77
N CYS A 160 -5.03 -9.87 0.51
CA CYS A 160 -4.98 -8.82 -0.52
C CYS A 160 -5.05 -9.41 -1.92
N ALA A 161 -4.37 -10.52 -2.21
CA ALA A 161 -4.47 -11.21 -3.49
C ALA A 161 -5.93 -11.61 -3.81
N LYS A 162 -6.65 -12.14 -2.81
CA LYS A 162 -8.06 -12.50 -2.93
C LYS A 162 -8.94 -11.29 -3.26
N ILE A 163 -8.72 -10.16 -2.57
CA ILE A 163 -9.46 -8.93 -2.85
C ILE A 163 -9.14 -8.44 -4.26
N LEU A 164 -7.86 -8.34 -4.63
CA LEU A 164 -7.43 -7.87 -5.95
C LEU A 164 -8.06 -8.72 -7.07
N LEU A 165 -8.01 -10.05 -6.96
CA LEU A 165 -8.66 -10.93 -7.93
C LEU A 165 -10.19 -10.77 -7.97
N ALA A 166 -10.83 -10.59 -6.81
CA ALA A 166 -12.28 -10.36 -6.75
C ALA A 166 -12.70 -9.04 -7.42
N TYR A 167 -11.82 -8.04 -7.46
CA TYR A 167 -12.04 -6.77 -8.16
C TYR A 167 -11.58 -6.83 -9.64
N GLY A 168 -11.12 -7.98 -10.12
CA GLY A 168 -10.73 -8.17 -11.53
C GLY A 168 -9.29 -7.77 -11.85
N ALA A 169 -8.35 -7.89 -10.89
CA ALA A 169 -6.93 -7.74 -11.19
C ALA A 169 -6.51 -8.74 -12.27
N ASP A 170 -5.73 -8.27 -13.26
CA ASP A 170 -5.29 -9.11 -14.37
C ASP A 170 -4.03 -9.92 -13.96
N PRO A 171 -4.12 -11.26 -13.87
CA PRO A 171 -2.98 -12.11 -13.50
C PRO A 171 -1.99 -12.33 -14.67
N TYR A 172 -2.26 -11.79 -15.85
CA TYR A 172 -1.44 -11.95 -17.07
C TYR A 172 -0.60 -10.72 -17.40
N VAL A 173 -0.63 -9.69 -16.55
CA VAL A 173 0.27 -8.55 -16.67
C VAL A 173 1.70 -9.03 -16.46
N LYS A 174 2.62 -8.62 -17.33
CA LYS A 174 4.04 -8.97 -17.24
C LYS A 174 4.82 -7.89 -16.50
N SER A 175 5.65 -8.30 -15.55
CA SER A 175 6.65 -7.40 -14.98
C SER A 175 7.83 -7.18 -15.91
N CYS A 176 8.75 -6.29 -15.55
CA CYS A 176 9.99 -6.06 -16.30
C CYS A 176 10.86 -7.32 -16.41
N SER A 177 10.65 -8.31 -15.52
CA SER A 177 11.31 -9.63 -15.62
C SER A 177 10.72 -10.53 -16.71
N GLY A 178 9.61 -10.11 -17.34
CA GLY A 178 8.89 -10.86 -18.36
C GLY A 178 7.90 -11.89 -17.82
N ASN A 179 7.87 -12.09 -16.50
CA ASN A 179 7.00 -13.05 -15.83
C ASN A 179 5.65 -12.42 -15.47
N THR A 180 4.59 -13.22 -15.60
CA THR A 180 3.28 -12.90 -15.03
C THR A 180 3.12 -13.54 -13.65
N VAL A 181 2.12 -13.05 -12.91
CA VAL A 181 1.63 -13.73 -11.70
C VAL A 181 1.33 -15.20 -11.95
N TRP A 182 0.76 -15.54 -13.12
CA TRP A 182 0.43 -16.92 -13.46
C TRP A 182 1.65 -17.77 -13.82
N ASP A 183 2.66 -17.18 -14.45
CA ASP A 183 3.93 -17.86 -14.70
C ASP A 183 4.61 -18.23 -13.38
N TRP A 184 4.49 -17.38 -12.35
CA TRP A 184 5.00 -17.68 -11.01
C TRP A 184 4.34 -18.90 -10.36
N VAL A 185 3.04 -19.08 -10.56
CA VAL A 185 2.30 -20.26 -10.06
C VAL A 185 2.76 -21.57 -10.71
N HIS A 186 3.23 -21.54 -11.96
CA HIS A 186 3.53 -22.76 -12.72
C HIS A 186 5.00 -23.04 -12.93
N SER A 187 5.87 -22.02 -12.89
CA SER A 187 7.28 -22.20 -13.21
C SER A 187 8.01 -23.04 -12.15
N GLY A 188 7.56 -23.01 -10.89
CA GLY A 188 8.19 -23.66 -9.73
C GLY A 188 9.63 -23.22 -9.43
N ALA A 189 10.27 -22.51 -10.36
CA ALA A 189 11.63 -22.01 -10.30
C ALA A 189 11.81 -20.83 -9.35
N MET A 190 10.70 -20.20 -8.93
CA MET A 190 10.68 -19.07 -8.00
C MET A 190 10.20 -19.44 -6.60
N TRP A 191 9.96 -20.72 -6.33
CA TRP A 191 9.61 -21.17 -4.99
C TRP A 191 10.88 -21.39 -4.19
N GLU A 192 11.16 -20.45 -3.28
CA GLU A 192 12.31 -20.54 -2.36
C GLU A 192 11.90 -21.18 -1.02
N SER A 193 10.59 -21.27 -0.76
CA SER A 193 10.00 -21.68 0.51
C SER A 193 8.75 -22.55 0.36
N GLN A 194 8.34 -23.20 1.46
CA GLN A 194 7.06 -23.91 1.55
C GLN A 194 5.86 -22.95 1.46
N GLU A 195 6.03 -21.68 1.84
CA GLU A 195 5.00 -20.65 1.78
C GLU A 195 4.68 -20.29 0.34
N ASP A 196 5.68 -20.29 -0.55
CA ASP A 196 5.51 -20.08 -1.99
C ASP A 196 4.58 -21.14 -2.60
N VAL A 197 4.84 -22.41 -2.29
CA VAL A 197 4.04 -23.54 -2.77
C VAL A 197 2.58 -23.40 -2.31
N ILE A 198 2.38 -23.08 -1.02
CA ILE A 198 1.04 -22.91 -0.45
C ILE A 198 0.32 -21.72 -1.09
N MET A 199 1.01 -20.59 -1.29
CA MET A 199 0.43 -19.41 -1.93
C MET A 199 0.08 -19.69 -3.39
N ALA A 200 0.93 -20.40 -4.13
CA ALA A 200 0.69 -20.81 -5.51
C ALA A 200 -0.56 -21.71 -5.63
N GLU A 201 -0.68 -22.74 -4.77
CA GLU A 201 -1.84 -23.62 -4.72
C GLU A 201 -3.13 -22.85 -4.41
N ARG A 202 -3.08 -21.94 -3.43
CA ARG A 202 -4.21 -21.09 -3.06
C ARG A 202 -4.61 -20.16 -4.20
N LEU A 203 -3.63 -19.56 -4.88
CA LEU A 203 -3.87 -18.66 -6.00
C LEU A 203 -4.48 -19.39 -7.20
N ALA A 204 -3.98 -20.58 -7.55
CA ALA A 204 -4.56 -21.44 -8.57
C ALA A 204 -6.03 -21.79 -8.27
N LYS A 205 -6.33 -22.08 -7.00
CA LYS A 205 -7.70 -22.32 -6.53
C LYS A 205 -8.57 -21.06 -6.64
N MET A 206 -8.06 -19.89 -6.24
CA MET A 206 -8.78 -18.62 -6.30
C MET A 206 -9.18 -18.24 -7.73
N MET A 207 -8.33 -18.53 -8.71
CA MET A 207 -8.61 -18.21 -10.12
C MET A 207 -9.48 -19.25 -10.84
N GLY A 208 -9.93 -20.30 -10.15
CA GLY A 208 -10.78 -21.34 -10.74
C GLY A 208 -10.07 -22.20 -11.79
N LYS A 209 -8.75 -22.05 -11.95
CA LYS A 209 -7.93 -22.78 -12.91
C LYS A 209 -7.19 -23.89 -12.19
N MET A 210 -7.93 -24.90 -11.72
CA MET A 210 -7.31 -26.18 -11.35
C MET A 210 -6.89 -26.91 -12.63
N CYS A 211 -5.73 -26.55 -13.16
CA CYS A 211 -4.97 -27.43 -14.03
C CYS A 211 -3.55 -27.51 -13.46
N PHE A 212 -3.36 -28.31 -12.42
CA PHE A 212 -2.10 -29.05 -12.31
C PHE A 212 -2.10 -30.07 -13.45
N GLY A 213 -1.92 -29.57 -14.67
CA GLY A 213 -1.58 -30.41 -15.81
C GLY A 213 -0.30 -31.13 -15.42
N LYS A 214 -0.29 -32.46 -15.60
CA LYS A 214 0.80 -33.37 -15.29
C LYS A 214 2.07 -33.03 -16.09
N GLY A 215 2.68 -31.90 -15.80
CA GLY A 215 4.03 -31.53 -16.21
C GLY A 215 5.03 -32.08 -15.21
N SER A 216 6.26 -32.28 -15.65
CA SER A 216 7.37 -32.92 -14.95
C SER A 216 7.59 -32.47 -13.49
N GLN A 217 7.11 -31.29 -13.08
CA GLN A 217 7.24 -30.76 -11.72
C GLN A 217 6.17 -31.26 -10.72
N GLY A 218 4.97 -31.67 -11.16
CA GLY A 218 3.97 -32.25 -10.25
C GLY A 218 4.44 -33.53 -9.56
N ARG A 219 5.32 -34.27 -10.24
CA ARG A 219 5.97 -35.49 -9.71
C ARG A 219 7.04 -35.20 -8.65
N ARG A 220 7.44 -33.94 -8.44
CA ARG A 220 8.42 -33.57 -7.40
C ARG A 220 7.72 -33.32 -6.06
N CYS A 221 6.62 -32.55 -6.04
CA CYS A 221 5.81 -32.35 -4.84
C CYS A 221 5.17 -33.65 -4.34
N GLU A 222 4.71 -34.53 -5.23
CA GLU A 222 4.09 -35.81 -4.84
C GLU A 222 5.11 -36.76 -4.17
N ARG A 223 6.35 -36.81 -4.68
CA ARG A 223 7.45 -37.58 -4.06
C ARG A 223 7.89 -37.03 -2.71
N GLU A 224 7.83 -35.73 -2.49
CA GLU A 224 8.13 -35.12 -1.18
C GLU A 224 7.01 -35.36 -0.16
N ARG A 225 5.76 -35.41 -0.61
CA ARG A 225 4.60 -35.74 0.22
C ARG A 225 4.55 -37.23 0.61
N GLU A 226 4.89 -38.13 -0.32
CA GLU A 226 5.05 -39.56 -0.05
C GLU A 226 6.23 -39.84 0.90
N ARG A 227 7.38 -39.17 0.71
CA ARG A 227 8.54 -39.32 1.61
C ARG A 227 8.22 -38.91 3.05
N ARG A 228 7.47 -37.83 3.26
CA ARG A 228 7.07 -37.39 4.62
C ARG A 228 6.05 -38.32 5.27
N SER A 229 5.23 -39.02 4.48
CA SER A 229 4.23 -39.97 4.97
C SER A 229 4.86 -41.30 5.41
N ILE A 230 5.95 -41.72 4.76
CA ILE A 230 6.69 -42.94 5.10
C ILE A 230 7.56 -42.77 6.35
N THR A 231 8.00 -41.55 6.67
CA THR A 231 8.78 -41.25 7.89
C THR A 231 7.93 -41.01 9.14
N ALA A 232 6.59 -41.01 9.01
CA ALA A 232 5.66 -40.68 10.09
C ALA A 232 4.77 -41.88 10.54
N GLY A 233 5.08 -43.10 10.07
CA GLY A 233 4.48 -44.35 10.54
C GLY A 233 5.55 -45.26 11.13
#